data_AF-A0A959Y9A5-F1
#
_entry.id   AF-A0A959Y9A5-F1
#
_cell.length_a   1.000
_cell.length_b   1.000
_cell.length_c   1.000
_cell.angle_alpha   90.00
_cell.angle_beta   90.00
_cell.angle_gamma   90.00
#
_symmetry.space_group_name_H-M   'P 1'
#
loop_
_entity.id
_entity.type
_entity.pdbx_description
1 polymer ?
#
loop_
_entity_poly.entity_id
_entity_poly.type
_entity_poly.pdbx_seq_one_letter_code
_entity_poly.pdbx_strand_id
1 'polypeptide(L)'
;GDHLAKLPIALIDVLAAHQLKEGLLLALLQRSRTGRGSHVRVSLEEAALTGLINQASNQLMAGRTAGPLGTLHPNIAPYGELFLCADGGLLILAVGTDRQFAQLCEVLDLDGIPSDPRFTTNADRVRNRMALAALLAPAIAKARRDDLLEELLQAGVPAGAVRDLAEVMESPAARAMTLESTIDGQQTRRIRGNAFRIGPL
;
A
#
# COMPACT_ATOMS: atom_id res chain seq x y z
N GLY A 1 10.69 -6.59 17.21
CA GLY A 1 12.10 -6.17 17.34
C GLY A 1 12.26 -4.90 16.57
N ASP A 2 12.57 -3.79 17.25
CA ASP A 2 12.73 -2.46 16.67
C ASP A 2 14.07 -2.35 15.92
N HIS A 3 14.23 -3.15 14.88
CA HIS A 3 15.41 -3.09 14.03
C HIS A 3 15.09 -2.24 12.80
N LEU A 4 15.88 -1.17 12.63
CA LEU A 4 15.93 -0.44 11.36
C LEU A 4 16.28 -1.44 10.26
N ALA A 5 15.37 -1.62 9.30
CA ALA A 5 15.53 -2.54 8.20
C ALA A 5 15.33 -1.80 6.89
N LYS A 6 16.17 -2.09 5.90
CA LYS A 6 15.91 -1.69 4.52
C LYS A 6 14.76 -2.53 3.96
N LEU A 7 14.01 -1.98 3.02
CA LEU A 7 13.11 -2.79 2.22
C LEU A 7 13.92 -3.84 1.44
N PRO A 8 13.44 -5.09 1.31
CA PRO A 8 14.15 -6.17 0.61
C PRO A 8 14.06 -6.03 -0.93
N ILE A 9 13.98 -4.80 -1.42
CA ILE A 9 13.96 -4.41 -2.83
C ILE A 9 14.76 -3.12 -3.01
N ALA A 10 15.27 -2.88 -4.22
CA ALA A 10 15.95 -1.63 -4.58
C ALA A 10 14.92 -0.50 -4.84
N LEU A 11 14.16 -0.10 -3.81
CA LEU A 11 13.05 0.85 -3.96
C LEU A 11 13.51 2.18 -4.57
N ILE A 12 14.65 2.72 -4.11
CA ILE A 12 15.16 4.00 -4.60
C ILE A 12 15.54 3.92 -6.08
N ASP A 13 16.15 2.81 -6.52
CA ASP A 13 16.46 2.58 -7.93
C ASP A 13 15.19 2.51 -8.78
N VAL A 14 14.14 1.87 -8.27
CA VAL A 14 12.83 1.80 -8.94
C VAL A 14 12.20 3.19 -9.07
N LEU A 15 12.19 3.98 -7.99
CA LEU A 15 11.66 5.35 -8.01
C LEU A 15 12.41 6.23 -9.01
N ALA A 16 13.74 6.21 -8.99
CA ALA A 16 14.57 6.97 -9.90
C ALA A 16 14.35 6.54 -11.36
N ALA A 17 14.28 5.23 -11.63
CA ALA A 17 14.00 4.72 -12.96
C ALA A 17 12.61 5.16 -13.47
N HIS A 18 11.60 5.24 -12.59
CA HIS A 18 10.28 5.74 -12.96
C HIS A 18 10.28 7.23 -13.27
N GLN A 19 10.93 8.06 -12.45
CA GLN A 19 11.08 9.49 -12.75
C GLN A 19 11.87 9.73 -14.05
N LEU A 20 12.89 8.92 -14.32
CA LEU A 20 13.66 9.04 -15.56
C LEU A 20 12.79 8.69 -16.78
N LYS A 21 12.00 7.62 -16.71
CA LYS A 21 11.03 7.28 -17.75
C LYS A 21 10.04 8.43 -17.97
N GLU A 22 9.50 9.03 -16.91
CA GLU A 22 8.59 10.17 -17.00
C GLU A 22 9.25 11.38 -17.67
N GLY A 23 10.45 11.78 -17.24
CA GLY A 23 11.20 12.87 -17.84
C GLY A 23 11.51 12.63 -19.34
N LEU A 24 11.82 11.39 -19.73
CA LEU A 24 12.01 11.02 -21.13
C LEU A 24 10.71 11.13 -21.95
N LEU A 25 9.56 10.73 -21.40
CA LEU A 25 8.27 10.88 -22.07
C LEU A 25 7.91 12.36 -22.27
N LEU A 26 8.14 13.21 -21.27
CA LEU A 26 7.96 14.66 -21.38
C LEU A 26 8.91 15.27 -22.43
N ALA A 27 10.18 14.86 -22.46
CA ALA A 27 11.14 15.29 -23.46
C ALA A 27 10.73 14.88 -24.89
N LEU A 28 10.18 13.68 -25.08
CA LEU A 28 9.67 13.23 -26.37
C LEU A 28 8.44 14.03 -26.81
N LEU A 29 7.53 14.36 -25.88
CA LEU A 29 6.37 15.21 -26.15
C LEU A 29 6.79 16.64 -26.50
N GLN A 30 7.81 17.18 -25.82
CA GLN A 30 8.37 18.48 -26.17
C GLN A 30 9.04 18.46 -27.54
N ARG A 31 9.78 17.40 -27.86
CA ARG A 31 10.41 17.22 -29.17
C ARG A 31 9.39 17.15 -30.29
N SER A 32 8.25 16.47 -30.10
CA SER A 32 7.21 16.39 -31.14
C SER A 32 6.59 17.74 -31.48
N ARG A 33 6.60 18.69 -30.54
CA ARG A 33 6.10 20.06 -30.74
C ARG A 33 7.16 21.03 -31.26
N THR A 34 8.42 20.85 -30.86
CA THR A 34 9.49 21.84 -31.08
C THR A 34 10.57 21.39 -32.05
N GLY A 35 10.63 20.10 -32.38
CA GLY A 35 11.71 19.48 -33.15
C GLY A 35 13.04 19.33 -32.40
N ARG A 36 13.14 19.78 -31.15
CA ARG A 36 14.42 19.81 -30.39
C ARG A 36 14.48 18.71 -29.34
N GLY A 37 15.63 18.04 -29.25
CA GLY A 37 15.92 17.10 -28.16
C GLY A 37 16.10 17.79 -26.81
N SER A 38 16.02 17.01 -25.73
CA SER A 38 16.26 17.45 -24.36
C SER A 38 17.21 16.49 -23.64
N HIS A 39 17.96 16.99 -22.67
CA HIS A 39 18.78 16.19 -21.77
C HIS A 39 18.02 16.01 -20.45
N VAL A 40 17.80 14.77 -20.04
CA VAL A 40 17.06 14.41 -18.82
C VAL A 40 18.03 13.77 -17.84
N ARG A 41 17.97 14.19 -16.57
CA ARG A 41 18.78 13.66 -15.47
C ARG A 41 17.90 13.41 -14.26
N VAL A 42 18.23 12.36 -13.50
CA VAL A 42 17.58 12.01 -12.23
C VAL A 42 18.67 11.54 -11.26
N SER A 43 18.66 12.04 -10.03
CA SER A 43 19.49 11.54 -8.93
C SER A 43 18.74 10.51 -8.10
N LEU A 44 19.46 9.49 -7.59
CA LEU A 44 18.91 8.55 -6.61
C LEU A 44 18.52 9.26 -5.30
N GLU A 45 19.31 10.26 -4.89
CA GLU A 45 19.05 11.03 -3.68
C GLU A 45 17.80 11.90 -3.83
N GLU A 46 17.66 12.62 -4.94
CA GLU A 46 16.47 13.43 -5.21
C GLU A 46 15.23 12.54 -5.32
N ALA A 47 15.32 11.39 -6.01
CA ALA A 47 14.24 10.43 -6.08
C ALA A 47 13.83 9.92 -4.68
N ALA A 48 14.81 9.62 -3.82
CA ALA A 48 14.53 9.25 -2.43
C ALA A 48 13.81 10.36 -1.66
N LEU A 49 14.26 11.60 -1.79
CA LEU A 49 13.63 12.76 -1.14
C LEU A 49 12.20 12.98 -1.61
N THR A 50 11.93 12.88 -2.92
CA THR A 50 10.56 12.99 -3.43
C THR A 50 9.64 11.87 -2.92
N GLY A 51 10.19 10.67 -2.66
CA GLY A 51 9.47 9.53 -2.10
C GLY A 51 9.09 9.66 -0.61
N LEU A 52 9.61 10.68 0.11
CA LEU A 52 9.27 10.90 1.52
C LEU A 52 7.84 11.41 1.72
N ILE A 53 7.24 12.04 0.70
CA ILE A 53 5.84 12.49 0.64
C ILE A 53 5.41 13.16 1.98
N ASN A 54 4.57 12.49 2.77
CA ASN A 54 4.00 13.02 4.00
C ASN A 54 5.04 13.15 5.13
N GLN A 55 6.11 12.35 5.14
CA GLN A 55 7.15 12.46 6.14
C GLN A 55 7.99 13.73 5.94
N ALA A 56 8.26 14.11 4.70
CA ALA A 56 8.88 15.40 4.42
C ALA A 56 7.99 16.55 4.90
N SER A 57 6.69 16.53 4.59
CA SER A 57 5.74 17.54 5.06
C SER A 57 5.66 17.61 6.59
N ASN A 58 5.62 16.46 7.29
CA ASN A 58 5.60 16.40 8.75
C ASN A 58 6.84 17.08 9.36
N GLN A 59 8.03 16.83 8.79
CA GLN A 59 9.25 17.44 9.27
C GLN A 59 9.31 18.94 8.94
N LEU A 60 9.02 19.32 7.69
CA LEU A 60 9.14 20.71 7.23
C LEU A 60 8.09 21.65 7.84
N MET A 61 6.87 21.16 8.07
CA MET A 61 5.77 21.99 8.57
C MET A 61 5.60 21.92 10.08
N ALA A 62 5.89 20.77 10.71
CA ALA A 62 5.60 20.54 12.12
C ALA A 62 6.84 20.16 12.96
N GLY A 63 8.03 20.07 12.36
CA GLY A 63 9.27 19.68 13.06
C GLY A 63 9.22 18.26 13.64
N ARG A 64 8.37 17.40 13.10
CA ARG A 64 8.14 16.05 13.64
C ARG A 64 8.99 15.01 12.90
N THR A 65 9.99 14.47 13.59
CA THR A 65 10.80 13.37 13.11
C THR A 65 10.01 12.06 13.12
N ALA A 66 10.02 11.35 11.99
CA ALA A 66 9.39 10.04 11.88
C ALA A 66 10.17 8.96 12.66
N GLY A 67 9.45 8.10 13.39
CA GLY A 67 10.00 6.87 13.96
C GLY A 67 9.57 5.63 13.16
N PRO A 68 10.15 4.45 13.44
CA PRO A 68 9.68 3.19 12.87
C PRO A 68 8.21 2.92 13.26
N LEU A 69 7.36 2.64 12.27
CA LEU A 69 5.92 2.40 12.47
C LEU A 69 5.45 1.04 11.93
N GLY A 70 6.34 0.26 11.30
CA GLY A 70 5.95 -0.93 10.57
C GLY A 70 4.96 -0.59 9.46
N THR A 71 3.81 -1.26 9.46
CA THR A 71 2.74 -1.07 8.49
C THR A 71 1.79 0.09 8.81
N LEU A 72 1.88 0.65 10.02
CA LEU A 72 0.91 1.62 10.54
C LEU A 72 1.01 2.98 9.84
N HIS A 73 -0.15 3.57 9.51
CA HIS A 73 -0.21 4.97 9.12
C HIS A 73 -0.06 5.88 10.34
N PRO A 74 0.71 6.99 10.27
CA PRO A 74 0.96 7.86 11.43
C PRO A 74 -0.27 8.65 11.87
N ASN A 75 -1.16 8.98 10.92
CA ASN A 75 -2.24 9.95 11.12
C ASN A 75 -3.64 9.38 10.89
N ILE A 76 -3.78 8.07 10.63
CA ILE A 76 -5.06 7.43 10.30
C ILE A 76 -5.15 6.11 11.05
N ALA A 77 -6.30 5.83 11.65
CA ALA A 77 -6.57 4.55 12.32
C ALA A 77 -8.04 4.13 12.14
N PRO A 78 -8.35 2.83 11.95
CA PRO A 78 -7.39 1.74 11.72
C PRO A 78 -6.87 1.75 10.26
N TYR A 79 -5.58 1.99 10.10
CA TYR A 79 -4.87 1.96 8.83
C TYR A 79 -3.46 1.41 9.04
N GLY A 80 -3.23 0.21 8.53
CA GLY A 80 -1.98 -0.52 8.64
C GLY A 80 -1.95 -1.55 9.77
N GLU A 81 -2.94 -1.56 10.66
CA GLU A 81 -3.07 -2.59 11.70
C GLU A 81 -3.25 -3.97 11.08
N LEU A 82 -2.53 -4.95 11.64
CA LEU A 82 -2.56 -6.35 11.25
C LEU A 82 -3.40 -7.15 12.23
N PHE A 83 -4.27 -8.00 11.70
CA PHE A 83 -5.14 -8.89 12.47
C PHE A 83 -5.01 -10.33 11.98
N LEU A 84 -5.03 -11.26 12.93
CA LEU A 84 -5.02 -12.69 12.64
C LEU A 84 -6.48 -13.18 12.52
N CYS A 85 -6.77 -13.84 11.41
CA CYS A 85 -8.06 -14.47 11.14
C CYS A 85 -8.10 -15.92 11.67
N ALA A 86 -9.29 -16.52 11.69
CA ALA A 86 -9.53 -17.87 12.24
C ALA A 86 -8.72 -18.98 11.56
N ASP A 87 -8.41 -18.80 10.28
CA ASP A 87 -7.63 -19.72 9.45
C ASP A 87 -6.11 -19.47 9.53
N GLY A 88 -5.67 -18.56 10.40
CA GLY A 88 -4.27 -18.15 10.53
C GLY A 88 -3.82 -17.14 9.47
N GLY A 89 -4.70 -16.73 8.56
CA GLY A 89 -4.43 -15.68 7.59
C GLY A 89 -4.28 -14.31 8.26
N LEU A 90 -3.41 -13.46 7.70
CA LEU A 90 -3.23 -12.08 8.16
C LEU A 90 -4.01 -11.11 7.28
N LEU A 91 -4.80 -10.25 7.93
CA LEU A 91 -5.58 -9.18 7.32
C LEU A 91 -5.00 -7.82 7.73
N ILE A 92 -4.88 -6.89 6.79
CA ILE A 92 -4.48 -5.50 7.03
C ILE A 92 -5.65 -4.57 6.72
N LEU A 93 -5.94 -3.64 7.64
CA LEU A 93 -6.99 -2.63 7.43
C LEU A 93 -6.42 -1.36 6.79
N ALA A 94 -7.21 -0.69 5.95
CA ALA A 94 -6.90 0.60 5.35
C ALA A 94 -8.12 1.55 5.42
N VAL A 95 -8.69 1.67 6.62
CA VAL A 95 -9.90 2.47 6.87
C VAL A 95 -9.51 3.94 7.03
N GLY A 96 -9.83 4.74 6.01
CA GLY A 96 -9.40 6.12 5.89
C GLY A 96 -10.40 7.17 6.39
N THR A 97 -11.66 6.79 6.62
CA THR A 97 -12.75 7.73 6.90
C THR A 97 -13.66 7.22 8.01
N ASP A 98 -14.38 8.13 8.68
CA ASP A 98 -15.35 7.78 9.72
C ASP A 98 -16.51 6.94 9.18
N ARG A 99 -16.91 7.19 7.92
CA ARG A 99 -17.89 6.35 7.21
C ARG A 99 -17.42 4.91 7.06
N GLN A 100 -16.20 4.71 6.54
CA GLN A 100 -15.63 3.36 6.40
C GLN A 100 -15.44 2.70 7.77
N PHE A 101 -15.14 3.47 8.81
CA PHE A 101 -15.02 2.94 10.17
C PHE A 101 -16.35 2.43 10.72
N ALA A 102 -17.44 3.17 10.52
CA ALA A 102 -18.77 2.71 10.89
C ALA A 102 -19.15 1.42 10.14
N GLN A 103 -18.88 1.35 8.83
CA GLN A 103 -19.13 0.16 8.01
C GLN A 103 -18.27 -1.04 8.43
N LEU A 104 -17.01 -0.82 8.82
CA LEU A 104 -16.16 -1.87 9.40
C LEU A 104 -16.80 -2.44 10.67
N CYS A 105 -17.26 -1.56 11.57
CA CYS A 105 -17.91 -1.99 12.80
C CYS A 105 -19.20 -2.76 12.53
N GLU A 106 -20.00 -2.35 11.55
CA GLU A 106 -21.21 -3.06 11.12
C GLU A 106 -20.89 -4.49 10.64
N VAL A 107 -19.92 -4.65 9.73
CA VAL A 107 -19.48 -5.98 9.24
C VAL A 107 -18.98 -6.88 10.37
N LEU A 108 -18.41 -6.29 11.43
CA LEU A 108 -17.85 -7.04 12.56
C LEU A 108 -18.84 -7.24 13.72
N ASP A 109 -20.11 -6.84 13.57
CA ASP A 109 -21.13 -6.84 14.63
C ASP A 109 -20.72 -6.02 15.88
N LEU A 110 -20.16 -4.83 15.65
CA LEU A 110 -19.59 -3.92 16.66
C LEU A 110 -20.22 -2.51 16.62
N ASP A 111 -21.51 -2.40 16.32
CA ASP A 111 -22.25 -1.15 16.05
C ASP A 111 -22.14 -0.06 17.14
N GLY A 112 -21.86 -0.45 18.39
CA GLY A 112 -21.71 0.50 19.50
C GLY A 112 -20.37 1.26 19.49
N ILE A 113 -19.34 0.74 18.83
CA ILE A 113 -17.98 1.30 18.87
C ILE A 113 -17.88 2.68 18.21
N PRO A 114 -18.47 2.95 17.03
CA PRO A 114 -18.40 4.27 16.39
C PRO A 114 -18.95 5.41 17.25
N SER A 115 -19.87 5.12 18.17
CA SER A 115 -20.47 6.11 19.07
C SER A 115 -19.68 6.29 20.38
N ASP A 116 -18.69 5.45 20.66
CA ASP A 116 -17.80 5.61 21.82
C ASP A 116 -16.95 6.88 21.62
N PRO A 117 -16.90 7.82 22.60
CA PRO A 117 -16.09 9.03 22.51
C PRO A 117 -14.60 8.80 22.23
N ARG A 118 -14.09 7.59 22.46
CA ARG A 118 -12.71 7.20 22.15
C ARG A 118 -12.47 6.95 20.66
N PHE A 119 -13.51 6.74 19.85
CA PHE A 119 -13.40 6.26 18.47
C PHE A 119 -14.23 7.04 17.44
N THR A 120 -14.97 8.06 17.87
CA THR A 120 -15.88 8.83 17.01
C THR A 120 -15.17 9.46 15.82
N THR A 121 -14.05 10.16 16.04
CA THR A 121 -13.28 10.78 14.96
C THR A 121 -11.99 10.02 14.69
N ASN A 122 -11.42 10.19 13.49
CA ASN A 122 -10.09 9.66 13.18
C ASN A 122 -9.02 10.07 14.21
N ALA A 123 -9.05 11.32 14.70
CA ALA A 123 -8.10 11.77 15.71
C ALA A 123 -8.23 11.01 17.02
N ASP A 124 -9.47 10.68 17.43
CA ASP A 124 -9.74 9.85 18.60
C ASP A 124 -9.22 8.43 18.40
N ARG A 125 -9.49 7.83 17.23
CA ARG A 125 -9.00 6.49 16.89
C ARG A 125 -7.47 6.41 16.86
N VAL A 126 -6.79 7.43 16.32
CA VAL A 126 -5.32 7.49 16.33
C VAL A 126 -4.78 7.54 17.75
N ARG A 127 -5.37 8.36 18.63
CA ARG A 127 -4.98 8.43 20.05
C ARG A 127 -5.23 7.11 20.79
N ASN A 128 -6.33 6.44 20.48
CA ASN A 128 -6.77 5.23 21.17
C ASN A 128 -6.49 3.93 20.36
N ARG A 129 -5.53 3.95 19.43
CA ARG A 129 -5.37 2.88 18.43
C ARG A 129 -5.21 1.48 19.02
N MET A 130 -4.46 1.37 20.12
CA MET A 130 -4.21 0.08 20.77
C MET A 130 -5.50 -0.47 21.39
N ALA A 131 -6.29 0.40 22.01
CA ALA A 131 -7.59 0.04 22.56
C ALA A 131 -8.57 -0.34 21.44
N LEU A 132 -8.57 0.39 20.32
CA LEU A 132 -9.40 0.05 19.16
C LEU A 132 -9.01 -1.32 18.58
N ALA A 133 -7.72 -1.55 18.35
CA ALA A 133 -7.24 -2.83 17.82
C ALA A 133 -7.62 -4.00 18.75
N ALA A 134 -7.55 -3.82 20.07
CA ALA A 134 -7.96 -4.84 21.03
C ALA A 134 -9.47 -5.16 20.97
N LEU A 135 -10.32 -4.21 20.55
CA LEU A 135 -11.75 -4.44 20.35
C LEU A 135 -12.07 -5.12 19.01
N LEU A 136 -11.32 -4.79 17.95
CA LEU A 136 -11.51 -5.37 16.62
C LEU A 136 -10.99 -6.81 16.53
N ALA A 137 -9.87 -7.10 17.19
CA ALA A 137 -9.17 -8.37 17.04
C ALA A 137 -10.04 -9.62 17.35
N PRO A 138 -10.85 -9.67 18.43
CA PRO A 138 -11.70 -10.82 18.71
C PRO A 138 -12.79 -11.07 17.67
N ALA A 139 -13.30 -10.04 17.01
CA ALA A 139 -14.29 -10.19 15.95
C ALA A 139 -13.63 -10.73 14.67
N ILE A 140 -12.49 -10.13 14.27
CA ILE A 140 -11.74 -10.55 13.07
C ILE A 140 -11.20 -11.99 13.23
N ALA A 141 -10.78 -12.38 14.44
CA ALA A 141 -10.27 -13.73 14.72
C ALA A 141 -11.32 -14.84 14.60
N LYS A 142 -12.61 -14.51 14.43
CA LYS A 142 -13.69 -15.50 14.20
C LYS A 142 -13.93 -15.79 12.72
N ALA A 143 -13.52 -14.89 11.83
CA ALA A 143 -13.75 -15.02 10.40
C ALA A 143 -12.53 -15.62 9.69
N ARG A 144 -12.76 -16.32 8.58
CA ARG A 144 -11.70 -16.73 7.66
C ARG A 144 -11.26 -15.50 6.85
N ARG A 145 -9.96 -15.38 6.54
CA ARG A 145 -9.39 -14.15 5.97
C ARG A 145 -10.08 -13.71 4.68
N ASP A 146 -10.20 -14.63 3.72
CA ASP A 146 -10.68 -14.29 2.39
C ASP A 146 -12.20 -14.07 2.36
N ASP A 147 -12.95 -14.77 3.21
CA ASP A 147 -14.41 -14.56 3.38
C ASP A 147 -14.67 -13.15 3.95
N LEU A 148 -13.94 -12.75 5.00
CA LEU A 148 -14.04 -11.40 5.56
C LEU A 148 -13.60 -10.32 4.58
N LEU A 149 -12.58 -10.56 3.76
CA LEU A 149 -12.17 -9.60 2.73
C LEU A 149 -13.26 -9.38 1.68
N GLU A 150 -14.01 -10.42 1.32
CA GLU A 150 -15.15 -10.29 0.41
C GLU A 150 -16.28 -9.46 1.03
N GLU A 151 -16.63 -9.72 2.30
CA GLU A 151 -17.63 -8.95 3.03
C GLU A 151 -17.24 -7.46 3.15
N LEU A 152 -15.98 -7.19 3.53
CA LEU A 152 -15.47 -5.82 3.63
C LEU A 152 -15.46 -5.11 2.27
N LEU A 153 -15.10 -5.81 1.19
CA LEU A 153 -15.15 -5.26 -0.16
C LEU A 153 -16.59 -4.88 -0.56
N GLN A 154 -17.57 -5.75 -0.28
CA GLN A 154 -18.99 -5.48 -0.53
C GLN A 154 -19.51 -4.28 0.27
N ALA A 155 -19.03 -4.10 1.50
CA ALA A 155 -19.34 -2.95 2.35
C ALA A 155 -18.60 -1.66 1.94
N GLY A 156 -17.64 -1.73 1.01
CA GLY A 156 -16.80 -0.58 0.61
C GLY A 156 -15.72 -0.21 1.64
N VAL A 157 -15.33 -1.17 2.48
CA VAL A 157 -14.29 -1.01 3.51
C VAL A 157 -12.95 -1.52 2.97
N PRO A 158 -11.94 -0.66 2.80
CA PRO A 158 -10.64 -1.10 2.28
C PRO A 158 -9.88 -1.96 3.27
N ALA A 159 -9.54 -3.18 2.85
CA ALA A 159 -8.67 -4.11 3.56
C ALA A 159 -7.87 -4.96 2.57
N GLY A 160 -6.83 -5.64 3.04
CA GLY A 160 -5.99 -6.50 2.21
C GLY A 160 -5.57 -7.78 2.93
N ALA A 161 -5.30 -8.83 2.16
CA ALA A 161 -4.59 -9.99 2.65
C ALA A 161 -3.08 -9.70 2.68
N VAL A 162 -2.42 -10.04 3.78
CA VAL A 162 -0.97 -10.20 3.77
C VAL A 162 -0.69 -11.58 3.20
N ARG A 163 -0.02 -11.59 2.05
CA ARG A 163 0.29 -12.78 1.27
C ARG A 163 1.80 -12.98 1.22
N ASP A 164 2.22 -14.25 1.22
CA ASP A 164 3.58 -14.57 0.82
C ASP A 164 3.77 -14.43 -0.70
N LEU A 165 5.02 -14.57 -1.16
CA LEU A 165 5.32 -14.41 -2.59
C LEU A 165 4.70 -15.52 -3.45
N ALA A 166 4.53 -16.74 -2.92
CA ALA A 166 3.92 -17.83 -3.67
C ALA A 166 2.43 -17.55 -3.92
N GLU A 167 1.69 -17.16 -2.88
CA GLU A 167 0.30 -16.71 -2.97
C GLU A 167 0.15 -15.54 -3.96
N VAL A 168 1.07 -14.56 -3.93
CA VAL A 168 1.05 -13.43 -4.87
C VAL A 168 1.25 -13.90 -6.32
N MET A 169 2.20 -14.80 -6.57
CA MET A 169 2.49 -15.31 -7.92
C MET A 169 1.35 -16.17 -8.50
N GLU A 170 0.50 -16.74 -7.64
CA GLU A 170 -0.69 -17.47 -8.06
C GLU A 170 -1.85 -16.56 -8.46
N SER A 171 -1.81 -15.27 -8.10
CA SER A 171 -2.88 -14.34 -8.44
C SER A 171 -3.10 -14.23 -9.95
N PRO A 172 -4.35 -13.99 -10.41
CA PRO A 172 -4.65 -13.78 -11.83
C PRO A 172 -3.79 -12.67 -12.45
N ALA A 173 -3.52 -11.61 -11.68
CA ALA A 173 -2.68 -10.49 -12.12
C ALA A 173 -1.22 -10.91 -12.35
N ALA A 174 -0.61 -11.63 -11.40
CA ALA A 174 0.77 -12.10 -11.54
C ALA A 174 0.92 -13.09 -12.71
N ARG A 175 -0.03 -14.03 -12.86
CA ARG A 175 -0.08 -14.95 -14.01
C ARG A 175 -0.16 -14.18 -15.33
N ALA A 176 -1.04 -13.19 -15.44
CA ALA A 176 -1.18 -12.36 -16.65
C ALA A 176 0.04 -11.47 -16.94
N MET A 177 0.87 -11.18 -15.93
CA MET A 177 2.11 -10.41 -16.07
C MET A 177 3.34 -11.29 -16.25
N THR A 178 3.21 -12.62 -16.17
CA THR A 178 4.33 -13.55 -16.30
C THR A 178 4.70 -13.72 -17.77
N LEU A 179 5.97 -13.47 -18.08
CA LEU A 179 6.57 -13.65 -19.39
C LEU A 179 7.43 -14.92 -19.36
N GLU A 180 7.27 -15.76 -20.36
CA GLU A 180 8.10 -16.94 -20.58
C GLU A 180 9.01 -16.71 -21.80
N SER A 181 10.29 -17.06 -21.68
CA SER A 181 11.23 -16.95 -22.79
C SER A 181 12.38 -17.96 -22.66
N THR A 182 12.93 -18.39 -23.79
CA THR A 182 14.19 -19.15 -23.80
C THR A 182 15.36 -18.18 -23.95
N ILE A 183 16.28 -18.19 -22.99
CA ILE A 183 17.54 -17.42 -23.03
C ILE A 183 18.67 -18.44 -22.93
N ASP A 184 19.58 -18.44 -23.92
CA ASP A 184 20.71 -19.37 -23.99
C ASP A 184 20.32 -20.86 -23.83
N GLY A 185 19.18 -21.24 -24.43
CA GLY A 185 18.64 -22.61 -24.35
C GLY A 185 17.91 -22.94 -23.05
N GLN A 186 17.89 -22.04 -22.07
CA GLN A 186 17.19 -22.23 -20.80
C GLN A 186 15.81 -21.55 -20.81
N GLN A 187 14.78 -22.27 -20.37
CA GLN A 187 13.46 -21.69 -20.12
C GLN A 187 13.51 -20.75 -18.90
N THR A 188 13.00 -19.54 -19.08
CA THR A 188 13.00 -18.49 -18.06
C THR A 188 11.58 -17.95 -17.88
N ARG A 189 11.22 -17.61 -16.64
CA ARG A 189 9.97 -16.93 -16.28
C ARG A 189 10.28 -15.65 -15.52
N ARG A 190 9.60 -14.55 -15.85
CA ARG A 190 9.76 -13.27 -15.17
C ARG A 190 8.48 -12.46 -15.17
N ILE A 191 8.30 -11.58 -14.18
CA ILE A 191 7.23 -10.59 -14.21
C ILE A 191 7.61 -9.47 -15.17
N ARG A 192 6.66 -9.04 -16.01
CA ARG A 192 6.82 -7.89 -16.90
C ARG A 192 7.14 -6.63 -16.10
N GLY A 193 8.13 -5.85 -16.56
CA GLY A 193 8.59 -4.62 -15.90
C GLY A 193 7.66 -3.40 -16.03
N ASN A 194 6.43 -3.56 -16.53
CA ASN A 194 5.42 -2.50 -16.60
C ASN A 194 4.02 -3.07 -16.37
N ALA A 195 3.13 -2.22 -15.82
CA ALA A 195 1.75 -2.57 -15.54
C ALA A 195 0.77 -2.12 -16.64
N PHE A 196 1.14 -1.12 -17.45
CA PHE A 196 0.25 -0.56 -18.47
C PHE A 196 0.03 -1.52 -19.65
N ARG A 197 -1.06 -1.28 -20.39
CA ARG A 197 -1.37 -1.92 -21.67
C ARG A 197 -1.62 -0.79 -22.66
N ILE A 198 -1.08 -0.91 -23.86
CA ILE A 198 -1.38 -0.01 -24.98
C ILE A 198 -2.19 -0.84 -25.98
N GLY A 199 -3.39 -0.37 -26.29
CA GLY A 199 -4.26 -0.98 -27.29
C GLY A 199 -4.88 0.10 -28.17
N PRO A 200 -5.53 -0.27 -29.28
CA PRO A 200 -6.38 0.66 -30.01
C PRO A 200 -7.47 1.21 -29.09
N LEU A 201 -7.97 2.41 -29.43
CA LEU A 201 -9.17 2.97 -28.82
C LEU A 201 -10.38 2.05 -29.03
#